data_AF-A0A9P7X3F3-F1
#
_entry.id   AF-A0A9P7X3F3-F1
#
_cell.length_a   1.000
_cell.length_b   1.000
_cell.length_c   1.000
_cell.angle_alpha   90.00
_cell.angle_beta   90.00
_cell.angle_gamma   90.00
#
_symmetry.space_group_name_H-M   'P 1'
#
loop_
_entity.id
_entity.type
_entity.pdbx_description
1 polymer ?
#
loop_
_entity_poly.entity_id
_entity_poly.type
_entity_poly.pdbx_seq_one_letter_code
_entity_poly.pdbx_strand_id
1 'polypeptide(L)'
;MFLIWPSIEARRFGNSDASEFKPERWMSKLPDGDSGDSGAVLPPPVGSTHGWNGVFTFVEGMCIGFRLALFEYKVILADLIKNFEFLPVDELDGLIETVFSSTAQPYVVGKKSEGVKIPLRVKCIQL
;
A
#
# COMPACT_ATOMS: atom_id res chain seq x y z
N MET A 1 22.60 6.96 -0.78
CA MET A 1 22.16 5.70 -1.41
C MET A 1 20.66 5.61 -1.19
N PHE A 2 19.91 6.26 -2.10
CA PHE A 2 18.46 6.40 -2.02
C PHE A 2 17.84 5.09 -2.46
N LEU A 3 17.49 4.26 -1.48
CA LEU A 3 16.75 3.03 -1.73
C LEU A 3 15.35 3.39 -2.22
N ILE A 4 14.99 2.73 -3.30
CA ILE A 4 13.77 2.85 -4.08
C ILE A 4 12.63 2.28 -3.23
N TRP A 5 12.12 3.06 -2.29
CA TRP A 5 10.83 2.77 -1.68
C TRP A 5 9.75 3.16 -2.69
N PRO A 6 8.73 2.33 -2.97
CA PRO A 6 7.57 2.72 -3.77
C PRO A 6 6.65 3.60 -2.92
N SER A 7 7.18 4.70 -2.40
CA SER A 7 6.37 5.89 -2.13
C SER A 7 6.09 6.38 -3.53
N ILE A 8 4.89 6.06 -4.02
CA ILE A 8 4.21 6.73 -5.14
C ILE A 8 4.85 8.09 -5.32
N GLU A 9 5.58 8.29 -6.42
CA GLU A 9 6.59 9.33 -6.65
C GLU A 9 6.21 10.74 -6.11
N ALA A 10 6.30 10.93 -4.80
CA ALA A 10 5.76 12.08 -4.09
C ALA A 10 6.43 13.39 -4.51
N ARG A 11 7.72 13.27 -4.86
CA ARG A 11 8.53 14.39 -5.28
C ARG A 11 8.41 14.73 -6.77
N ARG A 12 7.85 13.82 -7.58
CA ARG A 12 7.73 13.99 -9.04
C ARG A 12 6.43 14.71 -9.43
N PHE A 13 5.38 14.59 -8.62
CA PHE A 13 4.09 15.24 -8.84
C PHE A 13 3.91 16.59 -8.11
N GLY A 14 4.91 17.09 -7.39
CA GLY A 14 4.85 18.42 -6.75
C GLY A 14 3.83 18.55 -5.60
N ASN A 15 3.22 17.44 -5.19
CA ASN A 15 2.19 17.42 -4.16
C ASN A 15 2.85 17.31 -2.78
N SER A 16 2.71 18.35 -1.96
CA SER A 16 3.30 18.43 -0.61
C SER A 16 2.83 17.31 0.33
N ASP A 17 1.71 16.67 0.01
CA ASP A 17 1.04 15.68 0.85
C ASP A 17 1.22 14.23 0.37
N ALA A 18 2.14 13.97 -0.56
CA ALA A 18 2.26 12.64 -1.15
C ALA A 18 2.91 11.58 -0.22
N SER A 19 3.53 12.01 0.88
CA SER A 19 3.95 11.12 1.98
C SER A 19 2.82 10.79 2.96
N GLU A 20 1.66 11.44 2.83
CA GLU A 20 0.51 11.25 3.72
C GLU A 20 -0.44 10.19 3.16
N PHE A 21 -0.87 9.27 4.02
CA PHE A 21 -1.91 8.30 3.67
C PHE A 21 -3.26 9.00 3.59
N LYS A 22 -3.79 9.17 2.37
CA LYS A 22 -5.08 9.79 2.07
C LYS A 22 -5.91 8.89 1.14
N PRO A 23 -6.71 7.95 1.67
CA PRO A 23 -7.58 7.07 0.88
C PRO A 23 -8.53 7.83 -0.07
N GLU A 24 -8.99 9.00 0.38
CA GLU A 24 -9.97 9.87 -0.26
C GLU A 24 -9.40 10.53 -1.52
N ARG A 25 -8.07 10.55 -1.67
CA ARG A 25 -7.36 11.08 -2.84
C ARG A 25 -7.86 10.50 -4.16
N TRP A 26 -8.38 9.27 -4.11
CA TRP A 26 -8.85 8.53 -5.27
C TRP A 26 -10.38 8.51 -5.38
N MET A 27 -11.10 9.28 -4.56
CA MET A 27 -12.57 9.33 -4.59
C MET A 27 -13.11 10.56 -5.33
N SER A 28 -12.27 11.55 -5.65
CA SER A 28 -12.67 12.76 -6.38
C SER A 28 -12.43 12.63 -7.90
N LYS A 29 -13.32 13.25 -8.67
CA LYS A 29 -13.12 13.45 -10.12
C LYS A 29 -12.19 14.65 -10.30
N LEU A 30 -11.04 14.48 -10.96
CA LEU A 30 -10.26 15.62 -11.43
C LEU A 30 -10.96 16.24 -12.65
N PRO A 31 -10.86 17.57 -12.86
CA PRO A 31 -11.58 18.27 -13.92
C PRO A 31 -11.31 17.76 -15.34
N ASP A 32 -10.10 17.23 -15.62
CA ASP A 32 -9.61 17.01 -16.99
C ASP A 32 -8.94 15.64 -17.26
N GLY A 33 -9.16 14.61 -16.43
CA GLY A 33 -8.49 13.32 -16.64
C GLY A 33 -9.41 12.15 -16.93
N ASP A 34 -8.87 11.21 -17.71
CA ASP A 34 -9.57 10.08 -18.30
C ASP A 34 -10.10 9.15 -17.19
N SER A 35 -11.42 9.14 -17.04
CA SER A 35 -12.14 8.32 -16.07
C SER A 35 -12.07 6.85 -16.52
N GLY A 36 -11.05 6.13 -16.06
CA GLY A 36 -11.11 4.67 -16.09
C GLY A 36 -12.33 4.14 -15.32
N ASP A 37 -12.53 2.81 -15.36
CA ASP A 37 -13.69 2.05 -14.84
C ASP A 37 -14.13 2.35 -13.39
N SER A 38 -13.32 3.07 -12.61
CA SER A 38 -13.58 3.44 -11.21
C SER A 38 -14.00 4.90 -10.99
N GLY A 39 -14.03 5.76 -12.03
CA GLY A 39 -14.35 7.20 -11.87
C GLY A 39 -13.33 8.03 -11.08
N ALA A 40 -12.32 7.37 -10.49
CA ALA A 40 -11.13 7.95 -9.89
C ALA A 40 -10.15 8.37 -10.99
N VAL A 41 -9.82 9.66 -11.06
CA VAL A 41 -8.91 10.18 -12.09
C VAL A 41 -7.47 10.09 -11.58
N LEU A 42 -6.69 9.19 -12.17
CA LEU A 42 -5.23 9.22 -12.02
C LEU A 42 -4.70 10.34 -12.90
N PRO A 43 -3.65 11.09 -12.50
CA PRO A 43 -2.97 11.95 -13.44
C PRO A 43 -2.55 11.13 -14.67
N PRO A 44 -2.66 11.70 -15.89
CA PRO A 44 -2.29 10.99 -17.10
C PRO A 44 -0.85 10.47 -16.98
N PRO A 45 -0.50 9.32 -17.59
CA PRO A 45 0.83 8.73 -17.47
C PRO A 45 1.90 9.63 -18.10
N VAL A 46 2.35 10.67 -17.39
CA VAL A 46 3.45 11.53 -17.82
C VAL A 46 4.74 10.90 -17.33
N GLY A 47 5.20 9.88 -18.06
CA GLY A 47 6.48 9.23 -17.81
C GLY A 47 6.56 8.38 -16.54
N SER A 48 5.43 7.85 -16.07
CA SER A 48 5.37 6.85 -15.00
C SER A 48 5.99 5.53 -15.46
N THR A 49 6.66 4.85 -14.52
CA THR A 49 6.98 3.43 -14.65
C THR A 49 5.71 2.67 -15.04
N HIS A 50 5.80 1.71 -15.97
CA HIS A 50 4.67 1.02 -16.64
C HIS A 50 3.83 0.10 -15.72
N GLY A 51 3.60 0.47 -14.46
CA GLY A 51 2.84 -0.29 -13.47
C GLY A 51 1.39 0.18 -13.31
N TRP A 52 0.56 -0.65 -12.66
CA TRP A 52 -0.82 -0.31 -12.31
C TRP A 52 -0.85 0.95 -11.43
N ASN A 53 -1.54 2.00 -11.87
CA ASN A 53 -1.62 3.30 -11.19
C ASN A 53 -0.26 3.93 -10.84
N GLY A 54 0.79 3.67 -11.63
CA GLY A 54 2.14 4.14 -11.33
C GLY A 54 2.81 3.45 -10.14
N VAL A 55 2.25 2.31 -9.69
CA VAL A 55 2.80 1.52 -8.58
C VAL A 55 3.60 0.33 -9.13
N PHE A 56 4.82 0.19 -8.64
CA PHE A 56 5.75 -0.89 -9.01
C PHE A 56 5.52 -2.17 -8.20
N THR A 57 4.25 -2.54 -7.95
CA THR A 57 3.90 -3.71 -7.13
C THR A 57 4.26 -5.05 -7.80
N PHE A 58 4.48 -5.04 -9.13
CA PHE A 58 4.59 -6.25 -9.94
C PHE A 58 5.89 -6.36 -10.75
N VAL A 59 6.92 -5.57 -10.40
CA VAL A 59 8.19 -5.49 -11.15
C VAL A 59 7.94 -4.98 -12.60
N GLU A 60 8.99 -4.78 -13.42
CA GLU A 60 8.81 -4.36 -14.81
C GLU A 60 7.97 -5.40 -15.58
N GLY A 61 6.72 -5.02 -15.92
CA GLY A 61 5.75 -5.86 -16.62
C GLY A 61 4.37 -5.84 -15.96
N MET A 62 3.36 -6.34 -16.67
CA MET A 62 2.02 -6.54 -16.08
C MET A 62 1.95 -7.95 -15.50
N CYS A 63 1.88 -8.09 -14.17
CA CYS A 63 1.56 -9.35 -13.52
C CYS A 63 0.21 -9.85 -14.05
N ILE A 64 0.18 -11.02 -14.70
CA ILE A 64 -1.07 -11.59 -15.24
C ILE A 64 -2.13 -11.79 -14.16
N GLY A 65 -1.70 -12.03 -12.92
CA GLY A 65 -2.56 -12.18 -11.74
C GLY A 65 -2.98 -10.88 -11.07
N PHE A 66 -2.62 -9.68 -11.58
CA PHE A 66 -2.85 -8.43 -10.84
C PHE A 66 -4.33 -8.21 -10.51
N ARG A 67 -5.23 -8.55 -11.44
CA ARG A 67 -6.69 -8.41 -11.23
C ARG A 67 -7.20 -9.35 -10.16
N LEU A 68 -6.69 -10.59 -10.14
CA LEU A 68 -7.03 -11.58 -9.12
C LEU A 68 -6.53 -11.14 -7.75
N ALA A 69 -5.26 -10.73 -7.65
CA ALA A 69 -4.69 -10.22 -6.40
C ALA A 69 -5.48 -9.02 -5.86
N LEU A 70 -5.85 -8.05 -6.71
CA LEU A 70 -6.68 -6.92 -6.31
C LEU A 70 -8.07 -7.36 -5.82
N PHE A 71 -8.67 -8.36 -6.43
CA PHE A 71 -9.95 -8.91 -5.97
C PHE A 71 -9.80 -9.57 -4.60
N GLU A 72 -8.80 -10.44 -4.42
CA GLU A 72 -8.52 -11.11 -3.15
C GLU A 72 -8.26 -10.09 -2.04
N TYR A 73 -7.42 -9.08 -2.29
CA TYR A 73 -7.18 -8.01 -1.33
C TYR A 73 -8.45 -7.27 -0.92
N LYS A 74 -9.33 -6.93 -1.88
CA LYS A 74 -10.60 -6.26 -1.58
C LYS A 74 -11.51 -7.13 -0.72
N VAL A 75 -11.61 -8.43 -1.02
CA VAL A 75 -12.43 -9.37 -0.24
C VAL A 75 -11.88 -9.52 1.17
N ILE A 76 -10.58 -9.79 1.31
CA ILE A 76 -9.91 -9.95 2.61
C ILE A 76 -10.05 -8.66 3.43
N LEU A 77 -9.74 -7.50 2.86
CA LEU A 77 -9.84 -6.23 3.58
C LEU A 77 -11.27 -5.93 3.99
N ALA A 78 -12.25 -6.11 3.10
CA ALA A 78 -13.65 -5.87 3.41
C ALA A 78 -14.16 -6.77 4.53
N ASP A 79 -13.67 -8.01 4.64
CA ASP A 79 -14.01 -8.92 5.72
C ASP A 79 -13.31 -8.53 7.03
N LEU A 80 -12.01 -8.26 6.98
CA LEU A 80 -11.21 -7.92 8.16
C LEU A 80 -11.69 -6.62 8.84
N ILE A 81 -11.92 -5.55 8.07
CA ILE A 81 -12.31 -4.25 8.64
C ILE A 81 -13.74 -4.22 9.19
N LYS A 82 -14.60 -5.13 8.71
CA LYS A 82 -15.98 -5.25 9.22
C LYS A 82 -16.02 -5.99 10.54
N ASN A 83 -15.19 -7.02 10.68
CA ASN A 83 -15.24 -7.93 11.81
C ASN A 83 -14.21 -7.62 12.90
N PHE A 84 -13.13 -6.90 12.60
CA PHE A 84 -12.03 -6.68 13.53
C PHE A 84 -11.57 -5.22 13.64
N GLU A 85 -11.22 -4.83 14.86
CA GLU A 85 -10.44 -3.64 15.19
C GLU A 85 -8.98 -4.05 15.39
N PHE A 86 -8.06 -3.43 14.64
CA PHE A 86 -6.62 -3.67 14.70
C PHE A 86 -5.95 -2.56 15.50
N LEU A 87 -5.19 -2.93 16.52
CA LEU A 87 -4.51 -2.03 17.45
C LEU A 87 -3.00 -2.31 17.42
N PRO A 88 -2.17 -1.28 17.66
CA PRO A 88 -0.73 -1.47 17.82
C PRO A 88 -0.42 -2.35 19.04
N VAL A 89 0.76 -2.95 19.01
CA VAL A 89 1.37 -3.60 20.18
C VAL A 89 2.30 -2.56 20.80
N ASP A 90 1.87 -1.90 21.86
CA ASP A 90 2.58 -0.75 22.45
C ASP A 90 4.04 -1.08 22.82
N GLU A 91 4.31 -2.32 23.22
CA GLU A 91 5.65 -2.81 23.55
C GLU A 91 6.58 -2.93 22.33
N LEU A 92 6.05 -2.84 21.12
CA LEU A 92 6.78 -2.92 19.85
C LEU A 92 6.88 -1.58 19.12
N ASP A 93 6.45 -0.47 19.74
CA ASP A 93 6.61 0.85 19.14
C ASP A 93 8.09 1.17 18.88
N GLY A 94 8.40 1.64 17.67
CA GLY A 94 9.77 1.85 17.21
C GLY A 94 10.62 0.59 17.01
N LEU A 95 10.07 -0.62 17.21
CA LEU A 95 10.79 -1.90 17.07
C LEU A 95 10.41 -2.68 15.80
N ILE A 96 9.76 -2.02 14.83
CA ILE A 96 9.45 -2.60 13.53
C ILE A 96 10.38 -2.00 12.47
N GLU A 97 11.22 -2.84 11.89
CA GLU A 97 12.09 -2.48 10.77
C GLU A 97 11.77 -3.35 9.55
N THR A 98 12.29 -2.97 8.38
CA THR A 98 12.11 -3.76 7.15
C THR A 98 13.42 -4.42 6.73
N VAL A 99 13.32 -5.63 6.19
CA VAL A 99 14.43 -6.30 5.54
C VAL A 99 14.44 -5.91 4.06
N PHE A 100 15.63 -5.66 3.52
CA PHE A 100 15.82 -5.45 2.09
C PHE A 100 15.31 -6.67 1.31
N SER A 101 14.16 -6.48 0.67
CA SER A 101 13.41 -7.47 -0.10
C SER A 101 12.52 -6.73 -1.10
N SER A 102 12.02 -7.43 -2.12
CA SER A 102 11.17 -6.83 -3.16
C SER A 102 9.92 -6.14 -2.61
N THR A 103 9.44 -6.55 -1.43
CA THR A 103 8.23 -6.02 -0.79
C THR A 103 8.51 -5.34 0.55
N ALA A 104 9.78 -5.04 0.87
CA ALA A 104 10.19 -4.47 2.16
C ALA A 104 9.55 -5.17 3.37
N GLN A 105 9.71 -6.49 3.45
CA GLN A 105 9.11 -7.33 4.48
C GLN A 105 9.51 -6.86 5.90
N PRO A 106 8.53 -6.62 6.78
CA PRO A 106 8.78 -6.13 8.14
C PRO A 106 9.19 -7.26 9.09
N TYR A 107 9.97 -6.91 10.10
CA TYR A 107 10.37 -7.80 11.18
C TYR A 107 10.49 -7.02 12.49
N VAL A 108 10.43 -7.74 13.60
CA VAL A 108 10.63 -7.17 14.93
C VAL A 108 12.13 -7.13 15.26
N VAL A 109 12.65 -5.96 15.60
CA VAL A 109 14.05 -5.76 16.01
C VAL A 109 14.39 -6.72 17.16
N GLY A 110 15.55 -7.37 17.06
CA GLY A 110 15.97 -8.39 18.03
C GLY A 110 15.33 -9.78 17.86
N LYS A 111 14.32 -9.94 16.98
CA LYS A 111 13.62 -11.21 16.73
C LYS A 111 13.73 -11.70 15.28
N LYS A 112 14.83 -11.37 14.60
CA LYS A 112 15.06 -11.71 13.18
C LYS A 112 15.02 -13.23 12.91
N SER A 113 15.45 -14.06 13.87
CA SER A 113 15.39 -15.53 13.77
C SER A 113 13.95 -16.07 13.76
N GLU A 114 12.97 -15.32 14.26
CA GLU A 114 11.56 -15.71 14.25
C GLU A 114 10.86 -15.40 12.92
N GLY A 115 11.58 -14.85 11.94
CA GLY A 115 11.07 -14.52 10.60
C GLY A 115 10.40 -13.15 10.50
N VAL A 116 9.88 -12.88 9.30
CA VAL A 116 9.17 -11.64 8.95
C VAL A 116 7.73 -11.68 9.47
N LYS A 117 7.31 -10.62 10.17
CA LYS A 117 5.97 -10.50 10.75
C LYS A 117 5.69 -9.09 11.25
N ILE A 118 4.40 -8.74 11.29
CA ILE A 118 3.87 -7.55 11.95
C ILE A 118 2.90 -8.01 13.03
N PRO A 119 3.32 -8.06 14.30
CA PRO A 119 2.40 -8.35 15.39
C PRO A 119 1.38 -7.23 15.55
N LEU A 120 0.10 -7.59 15.68
CA LEU A 120 -1.00 -6.67 15.90
C LEU A 120 -1.88 -7.21 17.03
N ARG A 121 -2.46 -6.32 17.83
CA ARG A 121 -3.56 -6.67 18.72
C ARG A 121 -4.85 -6.63 17.91
N VAL A 122 -5.67 -7.66 18.02
CA VAL A 122 -6.91 -7.79 17.24
C VAL A 122 -8.08 -7.96 18.20
N LYS A 123 -9.14 -7.19 17.97
CA LYS A 123 -10.38 -7.27 18.73
C LYS A 123 -11.55 -7.50 17.78
N CYS A 124 -12.39 -8.49 18.07
CA CYS A 124 -13.61 -8.73 17.30
C CYS A 124 -14.65 -7.64 17.60
N ILE A 125 -15.26 -7.06 16.58
CA ILE A 125 -16.28 -5.99 16.71
C ILE A 125 -17.69 -6.44 16.33
N GLN A 126 -17.83 -7.56 15.61
CA GLN A 126 -19.10 -8.25 15.40
C GLN A 126 -19.10 -9.56 16.20
N LEU A 127 -20.18 -9.81 16.96
CA LEU A 127 -20.53 -11.08 17.61
C LEU A 127 -21.81 -11.63 16.99
#